data_AF-A0A7Y4KHE1-F1
#
_entry.id   AF-A0A7Y4KHE1-F1
#
_cell.length_a   1.000
_cell.length_b   1.000
_cell.length_c   1.000
_cell.angle_alpha   90.00
_cell.angle_beta   90.00
_cell.angle_gamma   90.00
#
_symmetry.space_group_name_H-M   'P 1'
#
loop_
_entity.id
_entity.type
_entity.pdbx_description
1 polymer ?
#
loop_
_entity_poly.entity_id
_entity_poly.type
_entity_poly.pdbx_seq_one_letter_code
_entity_poly.pdbx_strand_id
1 'polypeptide(L)'
;MAALLLVGLTACGGCQKTDAERAAKERAEIDQRLRDSVALLPYRALKLSVRAEDDPRAPEEVALLWKALAETRALPDKPVNDEVTRAAARTYLDLGIAFYKARKTLQTRDEDEFPLLWTRWARGASAPLRSYDAGQEHAFLAAILLVLDAAEKSDRIPATELVFYELSRATPAPNWPAPLRAAVQASRGAAFCQAGYHYAAEEELTGFLTEAKRLPPEDFPAIQEGTPAQSREAVLAAGHFLRAWNRMGLKRERAAEDDIEQGLRSLQTLGVENELTWWGWAFIHTRRGRYEEAAASLDKLAASPYLEETERREVHDSAEALRKHGDSLPLFQQTRATVLLGRTLLARAGGLEHVLTVLLGPDRAQRLYAPLVWMDRVRQRTAGLSPEQVAQGAGETLDRAREVGNRGWKALQDRLDKSTAQDSPP
;
A
#
# COMPACT_ATOMS: atom_id res chain seq x y z
N MET A 1 -52.40 1.42 -39.59
CA MET A 1 -51.41 0.77 -38.71
C MET A 1 -50.05 0.68 -39.42
N ALA A 2 -49.33 1.80 -39.52
CA ALA A 2 -47.95 1.81 -40.05
C ALA A 2 -47.14 3.05 -39.61
N ALA A 3 -47.77 4.07 -39.04
CA ALA A 3 -47.12 5.31 -38.62
C ALA A 3 -46.86 5.43 -37.11
N LEU A 4 -47.12 4.38 -36.31
CA LEU A 4 -46.99 4.39 -34.85
C LEU A 4 -45.82 3.57 -34.31
N LEU A 5 -44.96 3.02 -35.19
CA LEU A 5 -43.84 2.16 -34.83
C LEU A 5 -42.46 2.83 -34.92
N LEU A 6 -42.38 4.13 -35.25
CA LEU A 6 -41.12 4.85 -35.49
C LEU A 6 -40.78 5.94 -34.45
N VAL A 7 -41.57 6.07 -33.38
CA VAL A 7 -41.30 7.05 -32.29
C VAL A 7 -40.82 6.36 -31.01
N GLY A 8 -40.65 5.03 -31.02
CA GLY A 8 -40.30 4.24 -29.83
C GLY A 8 -38.82 3.93 -29.61
N LEU A 9 -37.89 4.51 -30.38
CA LEU A 9 -36.45 4.16 -30.31
C LEU A 9 -35.53 5.29 -29.83
N THR A 10 -36.04 6.47 -29.47
CA THR A 10 -35.20 7.57 -28.95
C THR A 10 -35.13 7.63 -27.42
N ALA A 11 -35.57 6.58 -26.72
CA ALA A 11 -35.66 6.57 -25.27
C ALA A 11 -35.27 5.21 -24.66
N CYS A 12 -34.02 4.78 -24.85
CA CYS A 12 -33.34 3.77 -24.01
C CYS A 12 -31.82 3.79 -24.28
N GLY A 13 -31.04 4.20 -23.28
CA GLY A 13 -29.62 3.85 -23.16
C GLY A 13 -28.62 4.75 -23.89
N GLY A 14 -28.34 5.94 -23.32
CA GLY A 14 -27.11 6.66 -23.67
C GLY A 14 -25.90 5.74 -23.53
N CYS A 15 -24.98 5.78 -24.51
CA CYS A 15 -23.76 4.98 -24.56
C CYS A 15 -22.99 5.09 -23.23
N GLN A 16 -23.19 4.13 -22.33
CA GLN A 16 -22.38 4.02 -21.14
C GLN A 16 -20.99 3.55 -21.57
N LYS A 17 -19.95 4.31 -21.18
CA LYS A 17 -18.57 3.95 -21.47
C LYS A 17 -18.26 2.55 -20.95
N THR A 18 -17.56 1.76 -21.76
CA THR A 18 -17.04 0.45 -21.36
C THR A 18 -15.97 0.59 -20.28
N ASP A 19 -15.65 -0.51 -19.59
CA ASP A 19 -14.56 -0.52 -18.60
C ASP A 19 -13.21 -0.14 -19.21
N ALA A 20 -12.92 -0.64 -20.42
CA ALA A 20 -11.69 -0.31 -21.13
C ALA A 20 -11.61 1.19 -21.48
N GLU A 21 -12.74 1.79 -21.90
CA GLU A 21 -12.81 3.24 -22.15
C GLU A 21 -12.64 4.06 -20.87
N ARG A 22 -13.15 3.57 -19.73
CA ARG A 22 -12.96 4.21 -18.42
C ARG A 22 -11.53 4.08 -17.94
N ALA A 23 -10.91 2.92 -18.08
CA ALA A 23 -9.50 2.70 -17.76
C ALA A 23 -8.56 3.53 -18.65
N ALA A 24 -8.87 3.66 -19.95
CA ALA A 24 -8.14 4.54 -20.86
C ALA A 24 -8.28 6.02 -20.45
N LYS A 25 -9.48 6.44 -20.03
CA LYS A 25 -9.70 7.79 -19.50
C LYS A 25 -8.90 8.04 -18.23
N GLU A 26 -8.92 7.12 -17.27
CA GLU A 26 -8.15 7.24 -16.03
C GLU A 26 -6.64 7.30 -16.29
N ARG A 27 -6.11 6.50 -17.22
CA ARG A 27 -4.70 6.60 -17.65
C ARG A 27 -4.37 7.97 -18.24
N ALA A 28 -5.24 8.52 -19.08
CA ALA A 28 -5.04 9.87 -19.60
C ALA A 28 -5.08 10.96 -18.51
N GLU A 29 -5.94 10.79 -17.49
CA GLU A 29 -5.99 11.67 -16.31
C GLU A 29 -4.72 11.57 -15.46
N ILE A 30 -4.20 10.35 -15.27
CA ILE A 30 -2.89 10.11 -14.63
C ILE A 30 -1.79 10.85 -15.38
N ASP A 31 -1.69 10.65 -16.70
CA ASP A 31 -0.67 11.30 -17.52
C ASP A 31 -0.76 12.82 -17.47
N GLN A 32 -1.97 13.38 -17.44
CA GLN A 32 -2.18 14.81 -17.29
C GLN A 32 -1.73 15.30 -15.91
N ARG A 33 -2.16 14.63 -14.82
CA ARG A 33 -1.78 14.96 -13.45
C ARG A 33 -0.26 14.98 -13.28
N LEU A 34 0.43 13.97 -13.81
CA LEU A 34 1.87 13.83 -13.66
C LEU A 34 2.64 14.87 -14.47
N ARG A 35 2.17 15.19 -15.68
CA ARG A 35 2.75 16.29 -16.49
C ARG A 35 2.61 17.64 -15.80
N ASP A 36 1.48 17.87 -15.14
CA ASP A 36 1.17 19.15 -14.50
C ASP A 36 1.74 19.29 -13.08
N SER A 37 2.27 18.20 -12.51
CA SER A 37 2.76 18.14 -11.13
C SER A 37 3.99 19.01 -10.90
N VAL A 38 3.84 19.98 -9.99
CA VAL A 38 4.94 20.83 -9.50
C VAL A 38 5.90 20.04 -8.62
N ALA A 39 5.39 19.06 -7.86
CA ALA A 39 6.19 18.23 -6.96
C ALA A 39 7.17 17.32 -7.72
N LEU A 40 6.79 16.84 -8.91
CA LEU A 40 7.64 15.99 -9.74
C LEU A 40 8.66 16.77 -10.57
N LEU A 41 8.51 18.09 -10.68
CA LEU A 41 9.35 18.90 -11.56
C LEU A 41 10.84 18.75 -11.27
N PRO A 42 11.34 18.84 -10.01
CA PRO A 42 12.77 18.70 -9.74
C PRO A 42 13.30 17.33 -10.15
N TYR A 43 12.52 16.26 -9.92
CA TYR A 43 12.89 14.90 -10.27
C TYR A 43 12.93 14.71 -11.79
N ARG A 44 11.89 15.13 -12.52
CA ARG A 44 11.81 15.04 -13.98
C ARG A 44 12.89 15.89 -14.66
N ALA A 45 13.15 17.10 -14.14
CA ALA A 45 14.23 17.95 -14.60
C ALA A 45 15.60 17.27 -14.42
N LEU A 46 15.82 16.61 -13.28
CA LEU A 46 17.10 15.95 -12.99
C LEU A 46 17.30 14.77 -13.93
N LYS A 47 16.30 13.90 -14.04
CA LYS A 47 16.32 12.73 -14.91
C LYS A 47 16.54 13.13 -16.37
N LEU A 48 15.82 14.14 -16.86
CA LEU A 48 16.02 14.67 -18.20
C LEU A 48 17.45 15.19 -18.39
N SER A 49 18.00 15.94 -17.43
CA SER A 49 19.35 16.53 -17.56
C SER A 49 20.42 15.44 -17.68
N VAL A 50 20.28 14.36 -16.92
CA VAL A 50 21.20 13.21 -17.01
C VAL A 50 21.04 12.47 -18.34
N ARG A 51 19.81 12.23 -18.81
CA ARG A 51 19.57 11.53 -20.08
C ARG A 51 19.99 12.34 -21.31
N ALA A 52 19.78 13.66 -21.26
CA ALA A 52 20.06 14.61 -22.33
C ALA A 52 21.50 15.16 -22.29
N GLU A 53 22.37 14.66 -21.40
CA GLU A 53 23.76 15.09 -21.32
C GLU A 53 24.44 15.02 -22.70
N ASP A 54 25.09 16.10 -23.14
CA ASP A 54 25.72 16.23 -24.46
C ASP A 54 24.76 16.10 -25.68
N ASP A 55 23.44 16.00 -25.49
CA ASP A 55 22.47 15.97 -26.60
C ASP A 55 22.13 17.42 -27.04
N PRO A 56 22.32 17.80 -28.31
CA PRO A 56 22.03 19.14 -28.79
C PRO A 56 20.54 19.52 -28.73
N ARG A 57 19.64 18.53 -28.53
CA ARG A 57 18.20 18.74 -28.37
C ARG A 57 17.78 18.95 -26.91
N ALA A 58 18.75 18.95 -25.97
CA ALA A 58 18.50 19.20 -24.56
C ALA A 58 17.85 20.60 -24.37
N PRO A 59 16.74 20.72 -23.60
CA PRO A 59 16.07 22.00 -23.43
C PRO A 59 16.88 22.96 -22.55
N GLU A 60 17.17 24.15 -23.07
CA GLU A 60 17.93 25.19 -22.37
C GLU A 60 17.25 25.62 -21.06
N GLU A 61 15.92 25.60 -21.03
CA GLU A 61 15.12 25.99 -19.87
C GLU A 61 15.42 25.15 -18.62
N VAL A 62 15.76 23.87 -18.80
CA VAL A 62 16.12 22.97 -17.69
C VAL A 62 17.53 23.29 -17.18
N ALA A 63 18.48 23.63 -18.07
CA ALA A 63 19.80 24.09 -17.67
C ALA A 63 19.74 25.43 -16.93
N LEU A 64 18.89 26.36 -17.37
CA LEU A 64 18.65 27.65 -16.70
C LEU A 64 18.07 27.46 -15.28
N LEU A 65 17.21 26.47 -15.07
CA LEU A 65 16.72 26.12 -13.73
C LEU A 65 17.87 25.72 -12.79
N TRP A 66 18.78 24.84 -13.23
CA TRP A 66 19.91 24.42 -12.40
C TRP A 66 20.88 25.57 -12.11
N LYS A 67 21.12 26.43 -13.09
CA LYS A 67 21.92 27.64 -12.92
C LYS A 67 21.30 28.56 -11.87
N ALA A 68 20.02 28.89 -12.00
CA ALA A 68 19.32 29.76 -11.05
C ALA A 68 19.26 29.16 -9.63
N LEU A 69 19.12 27.82 -9.53
CA LEU A 69 19.17 27.12 -8.24
C LEU A 69 20.56 27.21 -7.59
N ALA A 70 21.63 27.02 -8.37
CA ALA A 70 23.00 27.14 -7.88
C ALA A 70 23.30 28.58 -7.42
N GLU A 71 22.89 29.58 -8.19
CA GLU A 71 23.01 31.00 -7.83
C GLU A 71 22.24 31.32 -6.54
N THR A 72 21.03 30.79 -6.38
CA THR A 72 20.23 30.95 -5.16
C THR A 72 20.90 30.31 -3.95
N ARG A 73 21.50 29.11 -4.11
CA ARG A 73 22.24 28.43 -3.03
C ARG A 73 23.53 29.15 -2.63
N ALA A 74 24.09 29.97 -3.51
CA ALA A 74 25.29 30.76 -3.25
C ALA A 74 24.98 32.10 -2.53
N LEU A 75 23.70 32.44 -2.34
CA LEU A 75 23.32 33.65 -1.60
C LEU A 75 23.70 33.54 -0.11
N PRO A 76 24.05 34.66 0.53
CA PRO A 76 24.34 34.66 1.97
C PRO A 76 23.07 34.41 2.81
N ASP A 77 23.20 33.66 3.91
CA ASP A 77 22.10 33.33 4.82
C ASP A 77 21.40 34.55 5.43
N LYS A 78 22.12 35.66 5.58
CA LYS A 78 21.59 36.95 6.06
C LYS A 78 22.11 38.07 5.16
N PRO A 79 21.25 38.83 4.48
CA PRO A 79 21.70 39.97 3.70
C PRO A 79 22.27 41.05 4.63
N VAL A 80 23.44 41.56 4.26
CA VAL A 80 24.22 42.47 5.11
C VAL A 80 23.78 43.94 4.94
N ASN A 81 23.10 44.27 3.84
CA ASN A 81 22.55 45.59 3.54
C ASN A 81 21.38 45.52 2.53
N ASP A 82 20.75 46.67 2.27
CA ASP A 82 19.60 46.79 1.36
C ASP A 82 19.93 46.43 -0.11
N GLU A 83 21.14 46.70 -0.57
CA GLU A 83 21.58 46.40 -1.94
C GLU A 83 21.71 44.88 -2.14
N VAL A 84 22.35 44.19 -1.19
CA VAL A 84 22.44 42.73 -1.13
C VAL A 84 21.04 42.10 -1.00
N THR A 85 20.14 42.74 -0.25
CA THR A 85 18.74 42.29 -0.13
C THR A 85 18.01 42.36 -1.48
N ARG A 86 18.16 43.45 -2.22
CA ARG A 86 17.55 43.60 -3.56
C ARG A 86 18.15 42.62 -4.57
N ALA A 87 19.47 42.40 -4.54
CA ALA A 87 20.15 41.43 -5.39
C ALA A 87 19.71 39.99 -5.10
N ALA A 88 19.57 39.63 -3.82
CA ALA A 88 19.03 38.34 -3.41
C ALA A 88 17.58 38.16 -3.87
N ALA A 89 16.73 39.17 -3.68
CA ALA A 89 15.34 39.14 -4.16
C ALA A 89 15.25 38.95 -5.67
N ARG A 90 16.15 39.57 -6.45
CA ARG A 90 16.23 39.38 -7.89
C ARG A 90 16.60 37.93 -8.25
N THR A 91 17.56 37.35 -7.56
CA THR A 91 17.98 35.96 -7.76
C THR A 91 16.85 34.96 -7.47
N TYR A 92 16.08 35.17 -6.39
CA TYR A 92 14.88 34.37 -6.11
C TYR A 92 13.79 34.53 -7.18
N LEU A 93 13.60 35.74 -7.72
CA LEU A 93 12.68 35.97 -8.84
C LEU A 93 13.12 35.22 -10.09
N ASP A 94 14.42 35.28 -10.41
CA ASP A 94 14.98 34.59 -11.56
C ASP A 94 14.86 33.06 -11.42
N LEU A 95 15.01 32.51 -10.21
CA LEU A 95 14.68 31.11 -9.91
C LEU A 95 13.20 30.80 -10.17
N GLY A 96 12.28 31.67 -9.73
CA GLY A 96 10.85 31.50 -9.99
C GLY A 96 10.50 31.50 -11.49
N ILE A 97 11.14 32.38 -12.27
CA ILE A 97 10.99 32.44 -13.73
C ILE A 97 11.56 31.18 -14.39
N ALA A 98 12.77 30.76 -14.00
CA ALA A 98 13.41 29.56 -14.54
C ALA A 98 12.59 28.31 -14.23
N PHE A 99 12.05 28.20 -13.01
CA PHE A 99 11.14 27.13 -12.60
C PHE A 99 9.88 27.08 -13.46
N TYR A 100 9.24 28.23 -13.70
CA TYR A 100 8.06 28.31 -14.57
C TYR A 100 8.36 27.87 -16.01
N LYS A 101 9.48 28.33 -16.59
CA LYS A 101 9.90 27.96 -17.95
C LYS A 101 10.23 26.47 -18.07
N ALA A 102 10.98 25.92 -17.10
CA ALA A 102 11.26 24.50 -17.03
C ALA A 102 9.98 23.67 -16.93
N ARG A 103 9.01 24.11 -16.11
CA ARG A 103 7.69 23.46 -16.00
C ARG A 103 6.99 23.40 -17.36
N LYS A 104 6.89 24.54 -18.05
CA LYS A 104 6.22 24.62 -19.36
C LYS A 104 6.88 23.71 -20.39
N THR A 105 8.20 23.63 -20.36
CA THR A 105 8.97 22.74 -21.22
C THR A 105 8.68 21.27 -20.90
N LEU A 106 8.76 20.87 -19.63
CA LEU A 106 8.52 19.50 -19.16
C LEU A 106 7.04 19.07 -19.26
N GLN A 107 6.09 19.98 -19.51
CA GLN A 107 4.72 19.60 -19.86
C GLN A 107 4.62 19.00 -21.27
N THR A 108 5.56 19.36 -22.15
CA THR A 108 5.53 18.98 -23.57
C THR A 108 6.67 18.06 -23.98
N ARG A 109 7.77 18.08 -23.23
CA ARG A 109 8.94 17.25 -23.48
C ARG A 109 9.11 16.21 -22.38
N ASP A 110 9.37 14.99 -22.82
CA ASP A 110 9.52 13.82 -21.98
C ASP A 110 10.99 13.40 -21.91
N GLU A 111 11.46 12.90 -20.76
CA GLU A 111 12.81 12.36 -20.66
C GLU A 111 13.03 11.13 -21.56
N ASP A 112 11.95 10.45 -21.94
CA ASP A 112 11.98 9.26 -22.81
C ASP A 112 12.38 9.56 -24.26
N GLU A 113 12.42 10.83 -24.66
CA GLU A 113 12.92 11.28 -25.97
C GLU A 113 14.46 11.20 -26.09
N PHE A 114 15.14 11.00 -24.94
CA PHE A 114 16.59 10.92 -24.82
C PHE A 114 17.05 9.49 -24.49
N PRO A 115 18.34 9.15 -24.67
CA PRO A 115 18.87 7.83 -24.33
C PRO A 115 18.57 7.40 -22.88
N LEU A 116 18.41 6.11 -22.65
CA LEU A 116 18.18 5.50 -21.32
C LEU A 116 19.31 5.88 -20.34
N LEU A 117 19.01 6.05 -19.06
CA LEU A 117 20.02 6.27 -18.01
C LEU A 117 21.10 5.18 -18.01
N TRP A 118 20.73 3.92 -18.27
CA TRP A 118 21.71 2.84 -18.37
C TRP A 118 22.80 3.13 -19.41
N THR A 119 22.42 3.65 -20.57
CA THR A 119 23.38 3.99 -21.64
C THR A 119 24.34 5.11 -21.24
N ARG A 120 23.94 5.96 -20.28
CA ARG A 120 24.76 7.05 -19.75
C ARG A 120 25.72 6.58 -18.66
N TRP A 121 25.24 5.76 -17.74
CA TRP A 121 26.03 5.31 -16.58
C TRP A 121 26.93 4.12 -16.87
N ALA A 122 26.52 3.23 -17.77
CA ALA A 122 27.22 1.99 -18.07
C ALA A 122 27.73 1.97 -19.52
N ARG A 123 28.45 3.04 -19.92
CA ARG A 123 28.99 3.19 -21.29
C ARG A 123 29.85 1.97 -21.66
N GLY A 124 29.43 1.24 -22.69
CA GLY A 124 30.12 0.04 -23.18
C GLY A 124 29.77 -1.26 -22.45
N ALA A 125 28.93 -1.22 -21.42
CA ALA A 125 28.39 -2.42 -20.77
C ALA A 125 27.15 -2.94 -21.50
N SER A 126 26.93 -4.26 -21.46
CA SER A 126 25.67 -4.85 -21.89
C SER A 126 24.52 -4.36 -21.01
N ALA A 127 23.33 -4.21 -21.61
CA ALA A 127 22.11 -3.91 -20.87
C ALA A 127 21.84 -4.95 -19.75
N PRO A 128 21.16 -4.58 -18.66
CA PRO A 128 20.87 -5.49 -17.55
C PRO A 128 20.03 -6.68 -18.01
N LEU A 129 19.16 -6.44 -18.99
CA LEU A 129 18.31 -7.41 -19.63
C LEU A 129 18.45 -7.29 -21.15
N ARG A 130 18.32 -8.42 -21.85
CA ARG A 130 18.40 -8.45 -23.33
C ARG A 130 17.32 -7.60 -24.00
N SER A 131 16.20 -7.36 -23.32
CA SER A 131 15.06 -6.57 -23.80
C SER A 131 14.92 -5.23 -23.06
N TYR A 132 16.03 -4.67 -22.54
CA TYR A 132 15.98 -3.43 -21.76
C TYR A 132 15.45 -2.27 -22.57
N ASP A 133 14.37 -1.66 -22.09
CA ASP A 133 13.68 -0.53 -22.69
C ASP A 133 13.34 0.53 -21.63
N ALA A 134 12.70 1.62 -22.05
CA ALA A 134 12.32 2.71 -21.16
C ALA A 134 11.37 2.26 -20.04
N GLY A 135 10.40 1.40 -20.35
CA GLY A 135 9.46 0.91 -19.35
C GLY A 135 10.16 0.05 -18.27
N GLN A 136 11.17 -0.74 -18.65
CA GLN A 136 11.98 -1.50 -17.70
C GLN A 136 12.87 -0.58 -16.84
N GLU A 137 13.42 0.49 -17.40
CA GLU A 137 14.16 1.50 -16.64
C GLU A 137 13.27 2.17 -15.59
N HIS A 138 12.04 2.55 -15.97
CA HIS A 138 11.05 3.09 -15.06
C HIS A 138 10.68 2.11 -13.94
N ALA A 139 10.46 0.83 -14.28
CA ALA A 139 10.20 -0.21 -13.28
C ALA A 139 11.35 -0.36 -12.27
N PHE A 140 12.59 -0.31 -12.76
CA PHE A 140 13.79 -0.41 -11.92
C PHE A 140 13.95 0.80 -10.99
N LEU A 141 13.74 2.02 -11.50
CA LEU A 141 13.77 3.24 -10.69
C LEU A 141 12.67 3.24 -9.63
N ALA A 142 11.45 2.80 -9.97
CA ALA A 142 10.37 2.65 -9.01
C ALA A 142 10.76 1.70 -7.86
N ALA A 143 11.39 0.56 -8.18
CA ALA A 143 11.85 -0.40 -7.18
C ALA A 143 12.94 0.21 -6.27
N ILE A 144 13.91 0.93 -6.83
CA ILE A 144 14.94 1.63 -6.05
C ILE A 144 14.30 2.66 -5.11
N LEU A 145 13.40 3.50 -5.63
CA LEU A 145 12.73 4.54 -4.84
C LEU A 145 11.91 3.94 -3.70
N LEU A 146 11.23 2.82 -3.94
CA LEU A 146 10.47 2.11 -2.90
C LEU A 146 11.40 1.57 -1.79
N VAL A 147 12.56 1.02 -2.16
CA VAL A 147 13.56 0.54 -1.19
C VAL A 147 14.15 1.70 -0.39
N LEU A 148 14.44 2.83 -1.04
CA LEU A 148 14.96 4.02 -0.37
C LEU A 148 13.92 4.63 0.59
N ASP A 149 12.66 4.71 0.18
CA ASP A 149 11.54 5.18 1.02
C ASP A 149 11.37 4.29 2.26
N ALA A 150 11.44 2.96 2.08
CA ALA A 150 11.37 2.02 3.20
C ALA A 150 12.59 2.09 4.15
N ALA A 151 13.75 2.50 3.64
CA ALA A 151 14.98 2.65 4.43
C ALA A 151 15.08 4.03 5.11
N GLU A 152 14.36 5.04 4.62
CA GLU A 152 14.39 6.40 5.14
C GLU A 152 13.66 6.46 6.49
N LYS A 153 14.41 6.83 7.55
CA LYS A 153 13.90 6.93 8.93
C LYS A 153 13.43 8.34 9.29
N SER A 154 13.44 9.27 8.34
CA SER A 154 12.98 10.65 8.50
C SER A 154 11.58 10.80 7.92
N ASP A 155 10.68 11.48 8.62
CA ASP A 155 9.33 11.87 8.14
C ASP A 155 9.36 12.91 6.98
N ARG A 156 10.41 12.92 6.16
CA ARG A 156 10.60 13.89 5.08
C ARG A 156 10.06 13.30 3.78
N ILE A 157 8.93 13.86 3.33
CA ILE A 157 8.26 13.66 2.03
C ILE A 157 8.35 12.21 1.51
N PRO A 158 7.33 11.36 1.76
CA PRO A 158 7.35 10.00 1.23
C PRO A 158 7.50 10.03 -0.29
N ALA A 159 8.34 9.15 -0.82
CA ALA A 159 8.65 9.05 -2.25
C ALA A 159 7.45 8.56 -3.10
N THR A 160 6.26 8.46 -2.50
CA THR A 160 5.04 7.93 -3.10
C THR A 160 4.70 8.57 -4.45
N GLU A 161 4.85 9.89 -4.60
CA GLU A 161 4.60 10.56 -5.89
C GLU A 161 5.64 10.18 -6.96
N LEU A 162 6.91 10.01 -6.59
CA LEU A 162 7.97 9.60 -7.52
C LEU A 162 7.80 8.12 -7.91
N VAL A 163 7.50 7.26 -6.94
CA VAL A 163 7.19 5.85 -7.19
C VAL A 163 5.97 5.73 -8.09
N PHE A 164 4.91 6.49 -7.82
CA PHE A 164 3.70 6.51 -8.65
C PHE A 164 4.01 6.99 -10.08
N TYR A 165 4.82 8.04 -10.23
CA TYR A 165 5.31 8.51 -11.54
C TYR A 165 6.04 7.39 -12.29
N GLU A 166 7.07 6.80 -11.70
CA GLU A 166 7.88 5.76 -12.34
C GLU A 166 7.04 4.52 -12.68
N LEU A 167 6.15 4.07 -11.79
CA LEU A 167 5.24 2.96 -12.08
C LEU A 167 4.26 3.27 -13.22
N SER A 168 3.72 4.50 -13.28
CA SER A 168 2.79 4.89 -14.35
C SER A 168 3.43 4.79 -15.74
N ARG A 169 4.74 5.03 -15.84
CA ARG A 169 5.53 4.97 -17.07
C ARG A 169 6.02 3.57 -17.40
N ALA A 170 6.16 2.70 -16.40
CA ALA A 170 6.60 1.32 -16.53
C ALA A 170 5.53 0.40 -17.19
N THR A 171 5.17 0.63 -18.45
CA THR A 171 4.10 -0.14 -19.11
C THR A 171 4.61 -1.53 -19.51
N PRO A 172 4.06 -2.63 -18.95
CA PRO A 172 4.53 -3.98 -19.27
C PRO A 172 4.33 -4.33 -20.74
N ALA A 173 5.40 -4.81 -21.41
CA ALA A 173 5.36 -5.23 -22.80
C ALA A 173 5.47 -6.77 -22.95
N PRO A 174 4.89 -7.38 -24.00
CA PRO A 174 4.89 -8.84 -24.18
C PRO A 174 6.28 -9.49 -24.28
N ASN A 175 7.31 -8.73 -24.64
CA ASN A 175 8.70 -9.17 -24.75
C ASN A 175 9.43 -9.21 -23.40
N TRP A 176 8.86 -8.64 -22.33
CA TRP A 176 9.48 -8.66 -21.00
C TRP A 176 9.42 -10.07 -20.38
N PRO A 177 10.33 -10.42 -19.47
CA PRO A 177 10.19 -11.64 -18.66
C PRO A 177 8.85 -11.65 -17.91
N ALA A 178 8.16 -12.80 -17.91
CA ALA A 178 6.86 -12.96 -17.26
C ALA A 178 6.84 -12.57 -15.76
N PRO A 179 7.87 -12.92 -14.94
CA PRO A 179 7.93 -12.47 -13.55
C PRO A 179 8.01 -10.94 -13.41
N LEU A 180 8.76 -10.27 -14.29
CA LEU A 180 8.86 -8.81 -14.29
C LEU A 180 7.53 -8.17 -14.67
N ARG A 181 6.82 -8.70 -15.68
CA ARG A 181 5.47 -8.22 -16.03
C ARG A 181 4.52 -8.34 -14.86
N ALA A 182 4.46 -9.51 -14.23
CA ALA A 182 3.58 -9.76 -13.09
C ALA A 182 3.88 -8.80 -11.93
N ALA A 183 5.15 -8.60 -11.58
CA ALA A 183 5.57 -7.69 -10.51
C ALA A 183 5.20 -6.24 -10.82
N VAL A 184 5.44 -5.77 -12.05
CA VAL A 184 5.12 -4.40 -12.46
C VAL A 184 3.60 -4.18 -12.53
N GLN A 185 2.83 -5.14 -13.04
CA GLN A 185 1.36 -5.09 -13.03
C GLN A 185 0.80 -5.04 -11.61
N ALA A 186 1.35 -5.84 -10.68
CA ALA A 186 0.95 -5.80 -9.27
C ALA A 186 1.19 -4.42 -8.64
N SER A 187 2.41 -3.89 -8.82
CA SER A 187 2.82 -2.59 -8.26
C SER A 187 2.02 -1.43 -8.87
N ARG A 188 1.81 -1.42 -10.19
CA ARG A 188 0.97 -0.43 -10.89
C ARG A 188 -0.48 -0.51 -10.43
N GLY A 189 -1.03 -1.71 -10.38
CA GLY A 189 -2.39 -1.95 -9.91
C GLY A 189 -2.61 -1.44 -8.49
N ALA A 190 -1.65 -1.70 -7.59
CA ALA A 190 -1.69 -1.19 -6.22
C ALA A 190 -1.64 0.35 -6.18
N ALA A 191 -0.70 0.95 -6.91
CA ALA A 191 -0.51 2.39 -6.97
C ALA A 191 -1.76 3.10 -7.53
N PHE A 192 -2.33 2.61 -8.63
CA PHE A 192 -3.56 3.14 -9.22
C PHE A 192 -4.75 2.99 -8.29
N CYS A 193 -4.90 1.84 -7.63
CA CYS A 193 -5.97 1.61 -6.66
C CYS A 193 -5.88 2.57 -5.47
N GLN A 194 -4.68 2.78 -4.92
CA GLN A 194 -4.43 3.73 -3.82
C GLN A 194 -4.73 5.17 -4.23
N ALA A 195 -4.45 5.54 -5.48
CA ALA A 195 -4.74 6.85 -6.04
C ALA A 195 -6.20 7.04 -6.52
N GLY A 196 -7.05 6.02 -6.40
CA GLY A 196 -8.47 6.08 -6.76
C GLY A 196 -8.78 5.83 -8.25
N TYR A 197 -7.80 5.42 -9.06
CA TYR A 197 -7.97 5.08 -10.47
C TYR A 197 -8.35 3.60 -10.63
N HIS A 198 -9.59 3.29 -10.26
CA HIS A 198 -10.03 1.92 -10.04
C HIS A 198 -10.22 1.09 -11.32
N TYR A 199 -10.54 1.72 -12.46
CA TYR A 199 -10.67 0.99 -13.73
C TYR A 199 -9.29 0.65 -14.30
N ALA A 200 -8.33 1.58 -14.24
CA ALA A 200 -6.94 1.32 -14.61
C ALA A 200 -6.32 0.24 -13.69
N ALA A 201 -6.57 0.33 -12.38
CA ALA A 201 -6.14 -0.69 -11.43
C ALA A 201 -6.76 -2.07 -11.72
N GLU A 202 -8.02 -2.14 -12.15
CA GLU A 202 -8.69 -3.41 -12.47
C GLU A 202 -7.99 -4.17 -13.61
N GLU A 203 -7.56 -3.45 -14.67
CA GLU A 203 -6.81 -4.04 -15.79
C GLU A 203 -5.47 -4.60 -15.31
N GLU A 204 -4.71 -3.81 -14.54
CA GLU A 204 -3.38 -4.19 -14.05
C GLU A 204 -3.45 -5.38 -13.07
N LEU A 205 -4.35 -5.33 -12.08
CA LEU A 205 -4.51 -6.40 -11.08
C LEU A 205 -5.05 -7.69 -11.70
N THR A 206 -5.90 -7.59 -12.71
CA THR A 206 -6.37 -8.77 -13.45
C THR A 206 -5.27 -9.37 -14.32
N GLY A 207 -4.47 -8.53 -14.98
CA GLY A 207 -3.28 -8.95 -15.71
C GLY A 207 -2.30 -9.68 -14.79
N PHE A 208 -1.97 -9.07 -13.66
CA PHE A 208 -1.10 -9.66 -12.64
C PHE A 208 -1.59 -11.04 -12.18
N LEU A 209 -2.85 -11.16 -11.73
CA LEU A 209 -3.37 -12.44 -11.24
C LEU A 209 -3.42 -13.51 -12.35
N THR A 210 -3.64 -13.11 -13.60
CA THR A 210 -3.61 -14.03 -14.74
C THR A 210 -2.20 -14.55 -15.00
N GLU A 211 -1.20 -13.67 -14.95
CA GLU A 211 0.19 -14.01 -15.17
C GLU A 211 0.76 -14.84 -14.00
N ALA A 212 0.57 -14.38 -12.76
CA ALA A 212 1.08 -15.03 -11.55
C ALA A 212 0.55 -16.47 -11.38
N LYS A 213 -0.68 -16.74 -11.83
CA LYS A 213 -1.24 -18.11 -11.81
C LYS A 213 -0.54 -19.05 -12.78
N ARG A 214 -0.06 -18.54 -13.91
CA ARG A 214 0.64 -19.30 -14.96
C ARG A 214 2.13 -19.47 -14.69
N LEU A 215 2.72 -18.56 -13.91
CA LEU A 215 4.11 -18.66 -13.50
C LEU A 215 4.32 -19.92 -12.63
N PRO A 216 5.38 -20.68 -12.92
CA PRO A 216 5.75 -21.81 -12.09
C PRO A 216 6.30 -21.31 -10.73
N PRO A 217 6.15 -22.08 -9.64
CA PRO A 217 6.57 -21.66 -8.30
C PRO A 217 8.02 -21.16 -8.19
N GLU A 218 8.95 -21.77 -8.92
CA GLU A 218 10.38 -21.43 -8.93
C GLU A 218 10.68 -19.99 -9.42
N ASP A 219 9.76 -19.36 -10.14
CA ASP A 219 9.89 -17.99 -10.60
C ASP A 219 9.54 -16.96 -9.51
N PHE A 220 9.09 -17.40 -8.34
CA PHE A 220 8.82 -16.54 -7.19
C PHE A 220 10.00 -16.59 -6.21
N PRO A 221 10.52 -15.43 -5.78
CA PRO A 221 11.57 -15.40 -4.77
C PRO A 221 11.03 -15.99 -3.47
N ALA A 222 11.82 -16.82 -2.80
CA ALA A 222 11.50 -17.31 -1.47
C ALA A 222 11.37 -16.13 -0.51
N ILE A 223 10.19 -15.95 0.07
CA ILE A 223 9.93 -14.93 1.09
C ILE A 223 10.19 -15.57 2.46
N GLN A 224 11.15 -15.02 3.21
CA GLN A 224 11.57 -15.52 4.54
C GLN A 224 12.02 -16.99 4.49
N GLU A 225 11.55 -17.83 5.42
CA GLU A 225 11.84 -19.27 5.50
C GLU A 225 10.89 -20.13 4.62
N GLY A 226 10.09 -19.50 3.74
CA GLY A 226 9.11 -20.18 2.90
C GLY A 226 9.69 -20.79 1.63
N THR A 227 9.01 -21.82 1.11
CA THR A 227 9.27 -22.39 -0.22
C THR A 227 8.80 -21.43 -1.33
N PRO A 228 9.31 -21.57 -2.57
CA PRO A 228 8.82 -20.81 -3.72
C PRO A 228 7.31 -21.00 -3.96
N ALA A 229 6.78 -22.21 -3.72
CA ALA A 229 5.34 -22.49 -3.80
C ALA A 229 4.54 -21.71 -2.75
N GLN A 230 5.02 -21.64 -1.52
CA GLN A 230 4.39 -20.80 -0.48
C GLN A 230 4.47 -19.31 -0.85
N SER A 231 5.59 -18.88 -1.43
CA SER A 231 5.76 -17.49 -1.86
C SER A 231 4.76 -17.13 -2.98
N ARG A 232 4.56 -18.02 -3.94
CA ARG A 232 3.53 -17.89 -4.98
C ARG A 232 2.12 -17.77 -4.38
N GLU A 233 1.75 -18.66 -3.45
CA GLU A 233 0.42 -18.60 -2.81
C GLU A 233 0.24 -17.33 -1.99
N ALA A 234 1.28 -16.83 -1.31
CA ALA A 234 1.23 -15.56 -0.58
C ALA A 234 1.01 -14.36 -1.53
N VAL A 235 1.71 -14.36 -2.66
CA VAL A 235 1.56 -13.34 -3.70
C VAL A 235 0.16 -13.38 -4.35
N LEU A 236 -0.37 -14.58 -4.60
CA LEU A 236 -1.75 -14.75 -5.10
C LEU A 236 -2.79 -14.28 -4.07
N ALA A 237 -2.60 -14.60 -2.78
CA ALA A 237 -3.46 -14.13 -1.70
C ALA A 237 -3.53 -12.60 -1.67
N ALA A 238 -2.36 -11.95 -1.61
CA ALA A 238 -2.24 -10.49 -1.61
C ALA A 238 -2.90 -9.87 -2.86
N GLY A 239 -2.67 -10.45 -4.04
CA GLY A 239 -3.28 -10.02 -5.29
C GLY A 239 -4.80 -10.07 -5.29
N HIS A 240 -5.35 -11.17 -4.78
CA HIS A 240 -6.79 -11.34 -4.65
C HIS A 240 -7.40 -10.31 -3.67
N PHE A 241 -6.80 -10.09 -2.50
CA PHE A 241 -7.29 -9.05 -1.56
C PHE A 241 -7.19 -7.63 -2.15
N LEU A 242 -6.11 -7.33 -2.86
CA LEU A 242 -5.93 -6.02 -3.50
C LEU A 242 -6.96 -5.80 -4.61
N ARG A 243 -7.25 -6.82 -5.43
CA ARG A 243 -8.30 -6.72 -6.45
C ARG A 243 -9.70 -6.65 -5.82
N ALA A 244 -9.95 -7.35 -4.71
CA ALA A 244 -11.19 -7.20 -3.96
C ALA A 244 -11.37 -5.75 -3.47
N TRP A 245 -10.31 -5.16 -2.89
CA TRP A 245 -10.31 -3.75 -2.50
C TRP A 245 -10.67 -2.84 -3.66
N ASN A 246 -10.01 -3.03 -4.80
CA ASN A 246 -10.30 -2.26 -6.01
C ASN A 246 -11.77 -2.39 -6.46
N ARG A 247 -12.29 -3.62 -6.47
CA ARG A 247 -13.67 -3.92 -6.87
C ARG A 247 -14.70 -3.36 -5.90
N MET A 248 -14.39 -3.25 -4.61
CA MET A 248 -15.22 -2.51 -3.66
C MET A 248 -15.28 -1.02 -4.03
N GLY A 249 -14.16 -0.40 -4.42
CA GLY A 249 -14.13 0.96 -4.97
C GLY A 249 -14.99 1.12 -6.24
N LEU A 250 -15.04 0.09 -7.09
CA LEU A 250 -15.92 0.02 -8.27
C LEU A 250 -17.39 -0.34 -7.96
N LYS A 251 -17.75 -0.54 -6.68
CA LYS A 251 -19.08 -1.00 -6.24
C LYS A 251 -19.48 -2.37 -6.84
N ARG A 252 -18.50 -3.26 -7.04
CA ARG A 252 -18.67 -4.63 -7.55
C ARG A 252 -18.62 -5.65 -6.43
N GLU A 253 -19.55 -5.56 -5.49
CA GLU A 253 -19.51 -6.32 -4.23
C GLU A 253 -19.38 -7.84 -4.44
N ARG A 254 -20.15 -8.44 -5.36
CA ARG A 254 -20.08 -9.88 -5.62
C ARG A 254 -18.72 -10.34 -6.16
N ALA A 255 -18.15 -9.57 -7.09
CA ALA A 255 -16.83 -9.89 -7.64
C ALA A 255 -15.71 -9.66 -6.61
N ALA A 256 -15.88 -8.68 -5.70
CA ALA A 256 -14.97 -8.49 -4.57
C ALA A 256 -15.06 -9.66 -3.57
N GLU A 257 -16.26 -10.14 -3.26
CA GLU A 257 -16.47 -11.32 -2.42
C GLU A 257 -15.81 -12.58 -3.02
N ASP A 258 -15.91 -12.78 -4.34
CA ASP A 258 -15.21 -13.89 -5.04
C ASP A 258 -13.69 -13.80 -4.83
N ASP A 259 -13.12 -12.59 -4.93
CA ASP A 259 -11.69 -12.38 -4.72
C ASP A 259 -11.27 -12.60 -3.26
N ILE A 260 -12.03 -12.11 -2.29
CA ILE A 260 -11.75 -12.34 -0.86
C ILE A 260 -11.77 -13.85 -0.57
N GLU A 261 -12.75 -14.60 -1.10
CA GLU A 261 -12.82 -16.05 -0.94
C GLU A 261 -11.56 -16.75 -1.51
N GLN A 262 -11.10 -16.34 -2.69
CA GLN A 262 -9.88 -16.90 -3.29
C GLN A 262 -8.60 -16.52 -2.51
N GLY A 263 -8.53 -15.29 -1.98
CA GLY A 263 -7.44 -14.86 -1.10
C GLY A 263 -7.40 -15.69 0.19
N LEU A 264 -8.55 -15.93 0.82
CA LEU A 264 -8.66 -16.78 2.02
C LEU A 264 -8.28 -18.23 1.75
N ARG A 265 -8.64 -18.82 0.60
CA ARG A 265 -8.18 -20.17 0.20
C ARG A 265 -6.67 -20.25 0.04
N SER A 266 -6.06 -19.19 -0.50
CA SER A 266 -4.60 -19.11 -0.65
C SER A 266 -3.94 -19.08 0.73
N LEU A 267 -4.45 -18.26 1.67
CA LEU A 267 -3.99 -18.25 3.07
C LEU A 267 -4.18 -19.60 3.77
N GLN A 268 -5.30 -20.29 3.54
CA GLN A 268 -5.55 -21.62 4.09
C GLN A 268 -4.54 -22.65 3.56
N THR A 269 -4.19 -22.58 2.27
CA THR A 269 -3.16 -23.44 1.66
C THR A 269 -1.79 -23.22 2.29
N LEU A 270 -1.51 -22.00 2.74
CA LEU A 270 -0.31 -21.66 3.50
C LEU A 270 -0.35 -22.12 4.97
N GLY A 271 -1.46 -22.71 5.43
CA GLY A 271 -1.66 -23.03 6.85
C GLY A 271 -1.83 -21.79 7.73
N VAL A 272 -2.11 -20.61 7.14
CA VAL A 272 -2.35 -19.38 7.88
C VAL A 272 -3.78 -19.43 8.42
N GLU A 273 -3.91 -19.90 9.65
CA GLU A 273 -5.16 -19.87 10.41
C GLU A 273 -5.01 -18.98 11.65
N ASN A 274 -5.69 -17.84 11.64
CA ASN A 274 -5.75 -16.89 12.72
C ASN A 274 -7.11 -16.17 12.75
N GLU A 275 -7.28 -15.29 13.71
CA GLU A 275 -8.53 -14.57 13.98
C GLU A 275 -9.00 -13.74 12.80
N LEU A 276 -8.06 -13.15 12.03
CA LEU A 276 -8.38 -12.41 10.82
C LEU A 276 -8.92 -13.33 9.72
N THR A 277 -8.31 -14.51 9.53
CA THR A 277 -8.80 -15.48 8.54
C THR A 277 -10.14 -16.09 8.93
N TRP A 278 -10.37 -16.39 10.22
CA TRP A 278 -11.65 -16.90 10.70
C TRP A 278 -12.76 -15.87 10.57
N TRP A 279 -12.47 -14.60 10.89
CA TRP A 279 -13.41 -13.51 10.63
C TRP A 279 -13.68 -13.33 9.14
N GLY A 280 -12.64 -13.38 8.30
CA GLY A 280 -12.78 -13.29 6.85
C GLY A 280 -13.68 -14.38 6.28
N TRP A 281 -13.51 -15.62 6.75
CA TRP A 281 -14.38 -16.74 6.40
C TRP A 281 -15.82 -16.52 6.89
N ALA A 282 -16.01 -16.14 8.15
CA ALA A 282 -17.34 -15.83 8.69
C ALA A 282 -18.06 -14.75 7.86
N PHE A 283 -17.35 -13.69 7.50
CA PHE A 283 -17.85 -12.59 6.67
C PHE A 283 -18.32 -13.10 5.30
N ILE A 284 -17.46 -13.83 4.58
CA ILE A 284 -17.76 -14.33 3.24
C ILE A 284 -18.87 -15.38 3.26
N HIS A 285 -18.87 -16.31 4.21
CA HIS A 285 -19.91 -17.31 4.34
C HIS A 285 -21.28 -16.68 4.59
N THR A 286 -21.37 -15.69 5.49
CA THR A 286 -22.63 -14.96 5.74
C THR A 286 -23.13 -14.23 4.49
N ARG A 287 -22.25 -13.53 3.77
CA ARG A 287 -22.61 -12.81 2.52
C ARG A 287 -23.09 -13.74 1.41
N ARG A 288 -22.76 -15.03 1.49
CA ARG A 288 -23.16 -16.08 0.56
C ARG A 288 -24.31 -16.95 1.05
N GLY A 289 -24.93 -16.63 2.20
CA GLY A 289 -26.01 -17.42 2.79
C GLY A 289 -25.57 -18.77 3.34
N ARG A 290 -24.26 -18.98 3.55
CA ARG A 290 -23.65 -20.19 4.11
C ARG A 290 -23.56 -20.06 5.64
N TYR A 291 -24.71 -19.97 6.30
CA TYR A 291 -24.79 -19.54 7.70
C TYR A 291 -24.18 -20.54 8.68
N GLU A 292 -24.26 -21.84 8.40
CA GLU A 292 -23.61 -22.86 9.22
C GLU A 292 -22.08 -22.75 9.17
N GLU A 293 -21.51 -22.57 7.98
CA GLU A 293 -20.07 -22.37 7.81
C GLU A 293 -19.59 -21.04 8.40
N ALA A 294 -20.44 -20.01 8.35
CA ALA A 294 -20.19 -18.73 9.00
C ALA A 294 -20.15 -18.89 10.53
N ALA A 295 -21.13 -19.57 11.11
CA ALA A 295 -21.19 -19.84 12.54
C ALA A 295 -20.00 -20.70 13.01
N ALA A 296 -19.61 -21.72 12.23
CA ALA A 296 -18.42 -22.52 12.53
C ALA A 296 -17.12 -21.68 12.53
N SER A 297 -17.01 -20.71 11.63
CA SER A 297 -15.88 -19.78 11.58
C SER A 297 -15.87 -18.82 12.78
N LEU A 298 -17.04 -18.36 13.22
CA LEU A 298 -17.17 -17.55 14.44
C LEU A 298 -16.89 -18.35 15.71
N ASP A 299 -17.26 -19.64 15.79
CA ASP A 299 -16.90 -20.48 16.93
C ASP A 299 -15.38 -20.62 17.09
N LYS A 300 -14.66 -20.79 15.96
CA LYS A 300 -13.19 -20.78 15.98
C LYS A 300 -12.64 -19.45 16.50
N LEU A 301 -13.24 -18.34 16.06
CA LEU A 301 -12.89 -17.01 16.55
C LEU A 301 -13.18 -16.84 18.05
N ALA A 302 -14.35 -17.26 18.52
CA ALA A 302 -14.73 -17.22 19.94
C ALA A 302 -13.84 -18.13 20.81
N ALA A 303 -13.25 -19.18 20.25
CA ALA A 303 -12.28 -20.02 20.94
C ALA A 303 -10.86 -19.41 21.01
N SER A 304 -10.61 -18.27 20.36
CA SER A 304 -9.29 -17.62 20.39
C SER A 304 -8.89 -17.22 21.81
N PRO A 305 -7.66 -17.56 22.27
CA PRO A 305 -7.16 -17.13 23.57
C PRO A 305 -6.83 -15.62 23.63
N TYR A 306 -6.85 -14.94 22.48
CA TYR A 306 -6.52 -13.52 22.36
C TYR A 306 -7.77 -12.61 22.42
N LEU A 307 -8.96 -13.20 22.61
CA LEU A 307 -10.20 -12.47 22.86
C LEU A 307 -10.52 -12.45 24.36
N GLU A 308 -10.92 -11.27 24.85
CA GLU A 308 -11.44 -11.13 26.20
C GLU A 308 -12.73 -11.93 26.38
N GLU A 309 -13.08 -12.30 27.61
CA GLU A 309 -14.27 -13.12 27.90
C GLU A 309 -15.57 -12.48 27.37
N THR A 310 -15.67 -11.15 27.44
CA THR A 310 -16.79 -10.37 26.89
C THR A 310 -16.86 -10.49 25.37
N GLU A 311 -15.72 -10.40 24.70
CA GLU A 311 -15.59 -10.49 23.25
C GLU A 311 -15.90 -11.91 22.76
N ARG A 312 -15.41 -12.94 23.48
CA ARG A 312 -15.72 -14.35 23.18
C ARG A 312 -17.23 -14.63 23.26
N ARG A 313 -17.90 -14.11 24.27
CA ARG A 313 -19.37 -14.21 24.38
C ARG A 313 -20.09 -13.50 23.24
N GLU A 314 -19.67 -12.29 22.88
CA GLU A 314 -20.27 -11.54 21.77
C GLU A 314 -20.12 -12.27 20.42
N VAL A 315 -18.93 -12.84 20.15
CA VAL A 315 -18.68 -13.65 18.95
C VAL A 315 -19.51 -14.94 18.98
N HIS A 316 -19.61 -15.62 20.12
CA HIS A 316 -20.39 -16.84 20.27
C HIS A 316 -21.89 -16.60 20.12
N ASP A 317 -22.43 -15.54 20.73
CA ASP A 317 -23.83 -15.15 20.58
C ASP A 317 -24.15 -14.81 19.12
N SER A 318 -23.21 -14.22 18.40
CA SER A 318 -23.33 -13.97 16.96
C SER A 318 -23.37 -15.27 16.15
N ALA A 319 -22.56 -16.27 16.50
CA ALA A 319 -22.59 -17.59 15.87
C ALA A 319 -23.93 -18.30 16.11
N GLU A 320 -24.44 -18.27 17.34
CA GLU A 320 -25.76 -18.82 17.70
C GLU A 320 -26.90 -18.11 16.96
N ALA A 321 -26.82 -16.80 16.80
CA ALA A 321 -27.84 -16.03 16.09
C ALA A 321 -27.85 -16.36 14.59
N LEU A 322 -26.69 -16.59 13.97
CA LEU A 322 -26.58 -17.02 12.57
C LEU A 322 -27.24 -18.38 12.33
N ARG A 323 -27.05 -19.35 13.24
CA ARG A 323 -27.71 -20.67 13.16
C ARG A 323 -29.23 -20.60 13.24
N LYS A 324 -29.76 -19.68 14.06
CA LYS A 324 -31.20 -19.62 14.37
C LYS A 324 -32.02 -18.83 13.37
N HIS A 325 -31.46 -17.76 12.80
CA HIS A 325 -32.28 -16.76 12.12
C HIS A 325 -32.04 -16.60 10.63
N GLY A 326 -30.93 -17.08 10.07
CA GLY A 326 -30.70 -17.20 8.62
C GLY A 326 -30.93 -15.98 7.72
N ASP A 327 -31.37 -14.80 8.20
CA ASP A 327 -31.83 -13.77 7.27
C ASP A 327 -31.53 -12.31 7.66
N SER A 328 -31.06 -12.00 8.87
CA SER A 328 -30.41 -10.70 9.11
C SER A 328 -29.86 -10.62 10.52
N LEU A 329 -28.54 -10.63 10.67
CA LEU A 329 -27.90 -10.00 11.83
C LEU A 329 -26.62 -9.28 11.39
N PRO A 330 -26.32 -8.14 12.03
CA PRO A 330 -25.24 -7.27 11.63
C PRO A 330 -23.96 -7.97 12.01
N LEU A 331 -23.27 -8.56 11.03
CA LEU A 331 -21.90 -9.06 11.12
C LEU A 331 -21.05 -8.01 11.87
N PHE A 332 -20.98 -8.16 13.19
CA PHE A 332 -20.04 -7.51 14.07
C PHE A 332 -19.79 -6.04 13.73
N GLN A 333 -20.83 -5.18 13.71
CA GLN A 333 -20.81 -3.77 13.20
C GLN A 333 -19.46 -3.42 12.57
N GLN A 334 -19.21 -3.69 11.28
CA GLN A 334 -17.87 -3.79 10.65
C GLN A 334 -16.72 -3.01 11.33
N THR A 335 -16.95 -1.75 11.70
CA THR A 335 -16.10 -0.90 12.55
C THR A 335 -15.58 -1.55 13.86
N ARG A 336 -16.43 -2.24 14.63
CA ARG A 336 -16.12 -2.93 15.89
C ARG A 336 -15.31 -4.20 15.65
N ALA A 337 -15.60 -4.95 14.58
CA ALA A 337 -14.76 -6.06 14.15
C ALA A 337 -13.34 -5.61 13.80
N THR A 338 -13.19 -4.50 13.08
CA THR A 338 -11.86 -3.94 12.76
C THR A 338 -11.05 -3.59 14.01
N VAL A 339 -11.69 -2.97 15.02
CA VAL A 339 -11.03 -2.61 16.28
C VAL A 339 -10.67 -3.86 17.10
N LEU A 340 -11.58 -4.83 17.16
CA LEU A 340 -11.36 -6.11 17.84
C LEU A 340 -10.19 -6.87 17.20
N LEU A 341 -10.26 -7.13 15.91
CA LEU A 341 -9.23 -7.86 15.16
C LEU A 341 -7.89 -7.15 15.21
N GLY A 342 -7.88 -5.81 15.16
CA GLY A 342 -6.68 -5.01 15.37
C GLY A 342 -6.03 -5.30 16.74
N ARG A 343 -6.82 -5.30 17.83
CA ARG A 343 -6.34 -5.63 19.18
C ARG A 343 -5.87 -7.08 19.29
N THR A 344 -6.60 -8.02 18.72
CA THR A 344 -6.29 -9.45 18.76
C THR A 344 -5.02 -9.78 18.00
N LEU A 345 -4.82 -9.19 16.80
CA LEU A 345 -3.59 -9.32 16.03
C LEU A 345 -2.40 -8.67 16.75
N LEU A 346 -2.60 -7.52 17.38
CA LEU A 346 -1.58 -6.88 18.22
C LEU A 346 -1.22 -7.78 19.42
N ALA A 347 -2.20 -8.35 20.11
CA ALA A 347 -1.97 -9.26 21.24
C ALA A 347 -1.23 -10.54 20.80
N ARG A 348 -1.59 -11.10 19.64
CA ARG A 348 -0.90 -12.23 19.02
C ARG A 348 0.54 -11.89 18.64
N ALA A 349 0.79 -10.66 18.21
CA ALA A 349 2.12 -10.14 17.92
C ALA A 349 2.90 -9.69 19.18
N GLY A 350 2.47 -10.06 20.40
CA GLY A 350 3.16 -9.72 21.65
C GLY A 350 2.80 -8.35 22.23
N GLY A 351 1.76 -7.71 21.72
CA GLY A 351 1.27 -6.39 22.14
C GLY A 351 1.78 -5.25 21.25
N LEU A 352 1.12 -4.08 21.35
CA LEU A 352 1.51 -2.87 20.62
C LEU A 352 2.95 -2.46 20.90
N GLU A 353 3.44 -2.69 22.13
CA GLU A 353 4.81 -2.42 22.53
C GLU A 353 5.80 -3.31 21.78
N HIS A 354 5.53 -4.62 21.61
CA HIS A 354 6.39 -5.54 20.85
C HIS A 354 6.41 -5.19 19.36
N VAL A 355 5.24 -4.87 18.79
CA VAL A 355 5.13 -4.39 17.40
C VAL A 355 5.90 -3.09 17.20
N LEU A 356 5.75 -2.11 18.09
CA LEU A 356 6.46 -0.82 18.02
C LEU A 356 7.95 -0.95 18.37
N THR A 357 8.37 -1.88 19.24
CA THR A 357 9.79 -2.11 19.53
C THR A 357 10.50 -2.86 18.41
N VAL A 358 9.83 -3.85 17.79
CA VAL A 358 10.35 -4.58 16.62
C VAL A 358 10.42 -3.67 15.39
N LEU A 359 9.45 -2.76 15.19
CA LEU A 359 9.45 -1.83 14.06
C LEU A 359 10.27 -0.54 14.29
N LEU A 360 10.31 0.00 15.52
CA LEU A 360 10.81 1.36 15.78
C LEU A 360 11.90 1.47 16.87
N GLY A 361 12.14 0.41 17.65
CA GLY A 361 13.09 0.39 18.78
C GLY A 361 12.53 1.00 20.09
N PRO A 362 13.14 0.65 21.25
CA PRO A 362 12.57 0.88 22.59
C PRO A 362 12.39 2.36 22.97
N ASP A 363 13.36 3.23 22.67
CA ASP A 363 13.30 4.65 23.04
C ASP A 363 12.25 5.46 22.24
N ARG A 364 11.78 4.91 21.11
CA ARG A 364 10.81 5.56 20.20
C ARG A 364 9.39 5.05 20.42
N ALA A 365 9.24 3.77 20.74
CA ALA A 365 7.96 3.18 21.15
C ALA A 365 7.36 3.93 22.35
N GLN A 366 8.19 4.32 23.33
CA GLN A 366 7.75 5.05 24.53
C GLN A 366 7.17 6.44 24.23
N ARG A 367 7.69 7.13 23.19
CA ARG A 367 7.24 8.48 22.80
C ARG A 367 5.94 8.46 21.98
N LEU A 368 5.66 7.38 21.27
CA LEU A 368 4.44 7.17 20.49
C LEU A 368 3.30 6.56 21.31
N TYR A 369 3.63 5.80 22.36
CA TYR A 369 2.62 5.16 23.22
C TYR A 369 1.82 6.19 24.04
N ALA A 370 2.48 7.23 24.56
CA ALA A 370 1.82 8.22 25.42
C ALA A 370 0.71 9.05 24.72
N PRO A 371 0.89 9.55 23.49
CA PRO A 371 -0.17 10.26 22.75
C PRO A 371 -1.34 9.36 22.34
N LEU A 372 -1.08 8.09 21.98
CA LEU A 372 -2.12 7.14 21.57
C LEU A 372 -3.02 6.73 22.74
N VAL A 373 -2.43 6.52 23.92
CA VAL A 373 -3.16 6.27 25.17
C VAL A 373 -3.96 7.50 25.63
N TRP A 374 -3.43 8.70 25.39
CA TRP A 374 -4.16 9.95 25.62
C TRP A 374 -5.37 10.08 24.68
N MET A 375 -5.21 9.79 23.39
CA MET A 375 -6.30 9.81 22.42
C MET A 375 -7.41 8.79 22.73
N ASP A 376 -7.05 7.58 23.18
CA ASP A 376 -8.04 6.56 23.58
C ASP A 376 -8.81 6.96 24.85
N ARG A 377 -8.18 7.65 25.80
CA ARG A 377 -8.87 8.20 27.00
C ARG A 377 -9.70 9.44 26.71
N VAL A 378 -9.27 10.31 25.78
CA VAL A 378 -10.08 11.42 25.26
C VAL A 378 -11.32 10.87 24.53
N ARG A 379 -11.17 9.76 23.79
CA ARG A 379 -12.29 9.03 23.17
C ARG A 379 -13.27 8.46 24.21
N GLN A 380 -12.79 8.08 25.39
CA GLN A 380 -13.58 7.55 26.51
C GLN A 380 -14.17 8.64 27.45
N ARG A 381 -13.95 9.93 27.15
CA ARG A 381 -14.52 11.11 27.87
C ARG A 381 -14.26 11.19 29.38
N THR A 382 -13.06 10.87 29.84
CA THR A 382 -12.63 11.01 31.26
C THR A 382 -11.53 12.04 31.46
N ALA A 383 -11.60 13.17 30.76
CA ALA A 383 -10.58 14.23 30.81
C ALA A 383 -10.78 15.14 32.04
N GLY A 384 -10.16 14.77 33.16
CA GLY A 384 -10.11 15.60 34.37
C GLY A 384 -8.79 15.55 35.13
N LEU A 385 -7.70 15.06 34.53
CA LEU A 385 -6.43 14.84 35.24
C LEU A 385 -5.25 15.52 34.55
N SER A 386 -4.30 16.02 35.36
CA SER A 386 -3.13 16.76 34.89
C SER A 386 -2.06 15.83 34.27
N PRO A 387 -1.16 16.36 33.44
CA PRO A 387 -0.08 15.59 32.82
C PRO A 387 0.81 14.80 33.80
N GLU A 388 1.03 15.29 35.03
CA GLU A 388 1.82 14.55 36.03
C GLU A 388 1.07 13.32 36.56
N GLN A 389 -0.25 13.39 36.73
CA GLN A 389 -1.09 12.25 37.13
C GLN A 389 -1.16 11.18 36.02
N VAL A 390 -1.05 11.60 34.75
CA VAL A 390 -0.94 10.71 33.59
C VAL A 390 0.39 9.98 33.57
N ALA A 391 1.50 10.63 33.96
CA ALA A 391 2.81 10.00 34.03
C ALA A 391 2.92 8.97 35.17
N GLN A 392 2.34 9.26 36.34
CA GLN A 392 2.28 8.30 37.46
C GLN A 392 1.37 7.10 37.16
N GLY A 393 0.17 7.33 36.61
CA GLY A 393 -0.74 6.24 36.22
C GLY A 393 -0.18 5.36 35.09
N ALA A 394 0.62 5.93 34.18
CA ALA A 394 1.35 5.15 33.18
C ALA A 394 2.38 4.19 33.82
N GLY A 395 3.07 4.62 34.89
CA GLY A 395 3.99 3.77 35.66
C GLY A 395 3.31 2.54 36.27
N GLU A 396 2.18 2.74 36.98
CA GLU A 396 1.44 1.62 37.60
C GLU A 396 0.81 0.66 36.57
N THR A 397 0.41 1.19 35.40
CA THR A 397 -0.13 0.37 34.31
C THR A 397 0.98 -0.41 33.59
N LEU A 398 2.17 0.15 33.48
CA LEU A 398 3.37 -0.52 32.97
C LEU A 398 3.81 -1.67 33.89
N ASP A 399 3.72 -1.51 35.21
CA ASP A 399 4.03 -2.59 36.16
C ASP A 399 3.03 -3.74 36.08
N ARG A 400 1.72 -3.46 35.96
CA ARG A 400 0.70 -4.49 35.69
C ARG A 400 0.86 -5.17 34.34
N ALA A 401 1.20 -4.42 33.29
CA ALA A 401 1.45 -4.95 31.96
C ALA A 401 2.69 -5.86 31.93
N ARG A 402 3.75 -5.50 32.66
CA ARG A 402 4.94 -6.32 32.90
C ARG A 402 4.60 -7.62 33.64
N GLU A 403 3.67 -7.56 34.59
CA GLU A 403 3.19 -8.74 35.33
C GLU A 403 2.32 -9.68 34.46
N VAL A 404 1.54 -9.12 33.52
CA VAL A 404 0.79 -9.91 32.51
C VAL A 404 1.72 -10.48 31.43
N GLY A 405 2.69 -9.69 30.97
CA GLY A 405 3.72 -10.12 30.02
C GLY A 405 4.61 -11.23 30.57
N ASN A 406 5.00 -11.15 31.85
CA ASN A 406 5.71 -12.23 32.54
C ASN A 406 4.85 -13.50 32.68
N ARG A 407 3.54 -13.39 32.85
CA ARG A 407 2.63 -14.55 32.83
C ARG A 407 2.52 -15.16 31.43
N GLY A 408 2.47 -14.35 30.38
CA GLY A 408 2.49 -14.79 28.98
C GLY A 408 3.79 -15.48 28.60
N TRP A 409 4.93 -14.93 29.03
CA TRP A 409 6.25 -15.54 28.85
C TRP A 409 6.35 -16.88 29.57
N LYS A 410 5.89 -16.96 30.83
CA LYS A 410 5.90 -18.20 31.61
C LYS A 410 4.98 -19.27 31.02
N ALA A 411 3.82 -18.89 30.48
CA ALA A 411 2.92 -19.82 29.77
C ALA A 411 3.48 -20.30 28.43
N LEU A 412 4.24 -19.46 27.73
CA LEU A 412 4.97 -19.84 26.52
C LEU A 412 6.13 -20.80 26.86
N GLN A 413 6.86 -20.50 27.93
CA GLN A 413 7.96 -21.30 28.44
C GLN A 413 7.47 -22.67 28.95
N ASP A 414 6.38 -22.72 29.71
CA ASP A 414 5.73 -23.98 30.13
C ASP A 414 5.21 -24.82 28.95
N ARG A 415 4.84 -24.18 27.83
CA ARG A 415 4.44 -24.88 26.59
C ARG A 415 5.65 -25.40 25.80
N LEU A 416 6.72 -24.63 25.75
CA LEU A 416 7.99 -25.02 25.12
C LEU A 416 8.63 -26.18 25.89
N ASP A 417 8.71 -26.08 27.22
CA ASP A 417 9.26 -27.10 28.11
C ASP A 417 8.44 -28.41 28.08
N LYS A 418 7.10 -28.31 27.98
CA LYS A 418 6.23 -29.48 27.79
C LYS A 418 6.37 -30.14 26.42
N SER A 419 6.67 -29.36 25.37
CA SER A 419 6.94 -29.93 24.04
C SER A 419 8.29 -30.66 24.00
N THR A 420 9.30 -30.19 24.75
CA THR A 420 10.59 -30.89 24.85
C THR A 420 10.56 -32.12 25.77
N ALA A 421 9.63 -32.20 26.72
CA ALA A 421 9.49 -33.36 27.59
C ALA A 421 8.74 -34.55 26.96
N GLN A 422 8.03 -34.34 25.84
CA GLN A 422 7.31 -35.41 25.13
C GLN A 422 8.12 -36.10 24.03
N ASP A 423 9.32 -35.59 23.70
CA ASP A 423 10.20 -36.15 22.66
C ASP A 423 11.46 -36.87 23.21
N SER A 424 11.46 -37.27 24.48
CA SER A 424 12.49 -38.18 25.02
C SER A 424 11.93 -39.62 25.06
N PRO A 425 12.42 -40.56 24.22
CA PRO A 425 11.98 -41.95 24.28
C PRO A 425 12.59 -42.67 25.51
N PRO A 426 11.95 -43.76 26.00
CA PRO A 426 12.33 -44.46 27.22
C PRO A 426 13.71 -45.13 27.18
#